data_AF-A0A4Z1CWT1-F1
#
_entry.id   AF-A0A4Z1CWT1-F1
#
_cell.length_a   1.000
_cell.length_b   1.000
_cell.length_c   1.000
_cell.angle_alpha   90.00
_cell.angle_beta   90.00
_cell.angle_gamma   90.00
#
_symmetry.space_group_name_H-M   'P 1'
#
loop_
_entity.id
_entity.type
_entity.pdbx_description
1 polymer ?
#
loop_
_entity_poly.entity_id
_entity_poly.type
_entity_poly.pdbx_seq_one_letter_code
_entity_poly.pdbx_strand_id
1 'polypeptide(L)'
;MDGFRERRRATAWLQQGRTGEDSTSGPAIERATTHGVFAALGDAGTQALHAGKVHRFVAGVDQRVRPLSAQELTALGDPMATLLFRQGKFPMTVQDLLSELPQSTTPGSQAVYLISEAGQIPPAAAPDLPRDMRFAIARAATSRDVDLLVSTGANGDPATTFLQVAAWDEAAGVFNYYMRIDPVWIWAGNSWSSLTTGSRGNGCFDSHINGSVVMKELKLPWINWQSQAATIQLAPDDTLRDNPLYKHVIGAQNLELTVRSLISRWTAARLAAVTQGGTLRHPEQLMRHLFTSTAVNLASTATQSSTITPADGDLALPTGFWLNSDALLDDLQLPVSASLPLAPATHYIASLTKFDFRLEEKTNGFSQPGDTFFAFVVPEAACEDNDVVQQMVQQGIITAKFAACALMVDFTNPVFSPDRAQLMTYVPTTATETAGLQDKIVQAIVEAAASLPPSSPESRFAADWALADSAWPNAFANRIDDYLGRVSKLISMSSGFDDYVRLAESRRREFKVMRLNEFELTLPTTNIPEHAPRLRMNDDGTVVPRP
;
A
#
# COMPACT_ATOMS: atom_id res chain seq x y z
N MET A 1 -20.78 -26.26 9.01
CA MET A 1 -19.33 -26.01 9.14
C MET A 1 -18.78 -25.19 7.96
N ASP A 2 -19.61 -24.82 6.97
CA ASP A 2 -19.17 -24.05 5.79
C ASP A 2 -19.06 -22.53 6.02
N GLY A 3 -19.80 -21.96 6.98
CA GLY A 3 -19.75 -20.51 7.28
C GLY A 3 -18.47 -20.00 7.98
N PHE A 4 -17.50 -20.88 8.26
CA PHE A 4 -16.23 -20.50 8.91
C PHE A 4 -15.05 -20.37 7.91
N ARG A 5 -15.20 -20.84 6.66
CA ARG A 5 -14.14 -20.77 5.63
C ARG A 5 -14.06 -19.41 4.95
N GLU A 6 -15.20 -18.78 4.66
CA GLU A 6 -15.28 -17.41 4.12
C GLU A 6 -14.77 -16.33 5.09
N ARG A 7 -14.77 -16.62 6.39
CA ARG A 7 -14.34 -15.68 7.45
C ARG A 7 -12.83 -15.50 7.57
N ARG A 8 -11.99 -16.25 6.83
CA ARG A 8 -10.53 -16.23 7.05
C ARG A 8 -9.73 -15.26 6.18
N ARG A 9 -10.26 -14.77 5.05
CA ARG A 9 -9.36 -14.31 3.97
C ARG A 9 -9.68 -12.96 3.34
N ALA A 10 -10.84 -12.38 3.67
CA ALA A 10 -11.25 -11.11 3.08
C ALA A 10 -10.73 -9.85 3.81
N THR A 11 -10.00 -10.01 4.91
CA THR A 11 -9.41 -8.89 5.65
C THR A 11 -8.13 -9.37 6.32
N ALA A 12 -6.98 -8.71 6.09
CA ALA A 12 -5.76 -8.84 6.92
C ALA A 12 -6.04 -8.78 8.44
N TRP A 13 -7.21 -8.26 8.80
CA TRP A 13 -7.62 -7.91 10.13
C TRP A 13 -8.07 -9.12 10.94
N LEU A 14 -8.51 -10.20 10.27
CA LEU A 14 -8.96 -11.46 10.88
C LEU A 14 -7.83 -12.49 11.07
N GLN A 15 -6.60 -12.17 10.64
CA GLN A 15 -5.46 -13.06 10.85
C GLN A 15 -5.18 -13.23 12.35
N GLN A 16 -5.11 -14.49 12.79
CA GLN A 16 -4.58 -14.88 14.09
C GLN A 16 -3.13 -14.39 14.19
N GLY A 17 -2.77 -13.84 15.35
CA GLY A 17 -1.39 -13.45 15.62
C GLY A 17 -0.46 -14.62 15.35
N ARG A 18 0.44 -14.47 14.37
CA ARG A 18 1.67 -15.26 14.34
C ARG A 18 2.50 -14.77 15.51
N THR A 19 2.44 -15.47 16.63
CA THR A 19 3.44 -15.39 17.69
C THR A 19 4.76 -15.85 17.07
N GLY A 20 5.61 -14.91 16.69
CA GLY A 20 7.03 -15.18 16.56
C GLY A 20 7.57 -15.44 17.97
N GLU A 21 7.82 -16.70 18.29
CA GLU A 21 8.82 -17.01 19.30
C GLU A 21 10.18 -16.49 18.80
N ASP A 22 10.99 -16.02 19.74
CA ASP A 22 12.33 -15.44 19.57
C ASP A 22 12.46 -13.98 19.07
N SER A 23 12.26 -13.03 20.00
CA SER A 23 13.30 -12.03 20.30
C SER A 23 13.09 -11.40 21.67
N THR A 24 14.15 -11.35 22.46
CA THR A 24 14.20 -10.86 23.84
C THR A 24 14.12 -9.34 23.94
N SER A 25 13.42 -8.88 25.00
CA SER A 25 13.45 -7.55 25.65
C SER A 25 12.67 -6.36 25.05
N GLY A 26 11.44 -6.22 25.52
CA GLY A 26 10.58 -5.02 25.50
C GLY A 26 9.14 -5.42 25.86
N PRO A 27 8.36 -4.65 26.64
CA PRO A 27 7.02 -5.07 27.01
C PRO A 27 6.14 -5.18 25.76
N ALA A 28 5.78 -6.42 25.42
CA ALA A 28 4.89 -6.72 24.31
C ALA A 28 3.50 -6.15 24.62
N ILE A 29 3.20 -4.99 24.04
CA ILE A 29 1.81 -4.52 23.95
C ILE A 29 1.13 -5.47 22.96
N GLU A 30 0.29 -6.37 23.46
CA GLU A 30 -0.64 -7.15 22.63
C GLU A 30 -1.47 -6.16 21.79
N ARG A 31 -1.24 -6.15 20.47
CA ARG A 31 -1.89 -5.24 19.53
C ARG A 31 -3.19 -5.84 19.02
N ALA A 32 -4.31 -5.19 19.33
CA ALA A 32 -5.66 -5.63 18.99
C ALA A 32 -5.87 -5.79 17.45
N THR A 33 -6.16 -7.02 17.01
CA THR A 33 -6.66 -7.36 15.65
C THR A 33 -8.19 -7.28 15.62
N THR A 34 -8.88 -7.72 14.55
CA THR A 34 -10.36 -7.92 14.66
C THR A 34 -10.75 -9.05 15.61
N HIS A 35 -9.81 -9.89 16.10
CA HIS A 35 -10.08 -10.61 17.35
C HIS A 35 -10.32 -9.62 18.50
N GLY A 36 -9.69 -8.45 18.52
CA GLY A 36 -10.05 -7.36 19.42
C GLY A 36 -11.46 -6.79 19.15
N VAL A 37 -11.97 -6.75 17.92
CA VAL A 37 -13.37 -6.35 17.63
C VAL A 37 -14.33 -7.47 18.07
N PHE A 38 -14.14 -8.71 17.61
CA PHE A 38 -15.01 -9.84 17.94
C PHE A 38 -14.87 -10.33 19.39
N ALA A 39 -13.71 -10.17 20.04
CA ALA A 39 -13.52 -10.40 21.47
C ALA A 39 -13.98 -9.20 22.29
N ALA A 40 -13.84 -7.94 21.83
CA ALA A 40 -14.57 -6.82 22.46
C ALA A 40 -16.09 -6.96 22.32
N LEU A 41 -16.56 -7.69 21.30
CA LEU A 41 -17.95 -8.12 21.14
C LEU A 41 -18.28 -9.38 21.97
N GLY A 42 -17.30 -10.16 22.41
CA GLY A 42 -17.45 -11.44 23.11
C GLY A 42 -17.24 -11.37 24.63
N ASP A 43 -16.37 -10.50 25.13
CA ASP A 43 -16.07 -10.29 26.56
C ASP A 43 -16.86 -9.12 27.17
N ALA A 44 -17.46 -8.27 26.34
CA ALA A 44 -18.42 -7.28 26.81
C ALA A 44 -19.74 -7.97 27.09
N GLY A 45 -20.16 -7.97 28.36
CA GLY A 45 -21.56 -8.14 28.71
C GLY A 45 -22.42 -7.32 27.75
N THR A 46 -23.31 -8.03 27.06
CA THR A 46 -24.23 -7.58 26.03
C THR A 46 -25.07 -6.39 26.49
N GLN A 47 -24.50 -5.18 26.43
CA GLN A 47 -25.28 -4.06 25.92
C GLN A 47 -25.45 -4.35 24.42
N ALA A 48 -26.54 -5.06 24.11
CA ALA A 48 -26.81 -5.66 22.82
C ALA A 48 -26.49 -4.68 21.68
N LEU A 49 -25.72 -5.13 20.68
CA LEU A 49 -25.62 -4.41 19.42
C LEU A 49 -27.04 -4.22 18.88
N HIS A 50 -27.54 -2.99 18.91
CA HIS A 50 -28.90 -2.70 18.51
C HIS A 50 -28.91 -2.38 17.01
N ALA A 51 -29.67 -3.16 16.25
CA ALA A 51 -29.99 -2.85 14.86
C ALA A 51 -30.52 -1.41 14.73
N GLY A 52 -30.30 -0.80 13.58
CA GLY A 52 -30.73 0.58 13.33
C GLY A 52 -29.90 1.64 14.06
N LYS A 53 -28.66 1.33 14.45
CA LYS A 53 -27.70 2.29 15.03
C LYS A 53 -26.30 2.08 14.48
N VAL A 54 -25.57 3.18 14.36
CA VAL A 54 -24.11 3.14 14.15
C VAL A 54 -23.43 3.06 15.50
N HIS A 55 -22.45 2.17 15.61
CA HIS A 55 -21.59 2.04 16.77
C HIS A 55 -20.18 2.55 16.43
N ARG A 56 -19.37 2.81 17.46
CA ARG A 56 -17.97 3.20 17.34
C ARG A 56 -17.10 2.10 17.93
N PHE A 57 -16.03 1.80 17.20
CA PHE A 57 -14.90 1.04 17.72
C PHE A 57 -13.62 1.37 16.95
N VAL A 58 -12.76 2.18 17.55
CA VAL A 58 -11.43 2.50 17.03
C VAL A 58 -10.41 1.53 17.64
N ALA A 59 -9.92 0.58 16.86
CA ALA A 59 -9.00 -0.46 17.33
C ALA A 59 -7.73 0.15 17.96
N GLY A 60 -7.33 -0.36 19.13
CA GLY A 60 -6.19 0.13 19.90
C GLY A 60 -6.47 1.40 20.73
N VAL A 61 -7.65 2.02 20.58
CA VAL A 61 -8.10 3.16 21.39
C VAL A 61 -9.29 2.76 22.26
N ASP A 62 -10.29 2.11 21.67
CA ASP A 62 -11.50 1.72 22.37
C ASP A 62 -11.37 0.33 22.99
N GLN A 63 -11.78 0.22 24.25
CA GLN A 63 -11.80 -1.05 24.98
C GLN A 63 -13.02 -1.92 24.64
N ARG A 64 -14.10 -1.30 24.17
CA ARG A 64 -15.35 -1.98 23.82
C ARG A 64 -16.13 -1.21 22.76
N VAL A 65 -16.93 -1.95 21.99
CA VAL A 65 -17.89 -1.35 21.06
C VAL A 65 -18.95 -0.58 21.85
N ARG A 66 -19.32 0.61 21.39
CA ARG A 66 -20.39 1.42 21.97
C ARG A 66 -21.21 2.12 20.89
N PRO A 67 -22.49 2.45 21.13
CA PRO A 67 -23.23 3.33 20.22
C PRO A 67 -22.49 4.66 20.00
N LEU A 68 -22.54 5.19 18.78
CA LEU A 68 -22.19 6.59 18.53
C LEU A 68 -23.21 7.48 19.25
N SER A 69 -22.72 8.51 19.93
CA SER A 69 -23.59 9.54 20.47
C SER A 69 -24.21 10.37 19.33
N ALA A 70 -25.35 11.01 19.59
CA ALA A 70 -25.99 11.88 18.61
C ALA A 70 -25.06 13.04 18.16
N GLN A 71 -24.23 13.56 19.07
CA GLN A 71 -23.25 14.59 18.75
C GLN A 71 -22.16 14.07 17.82
N GLU A 72 -21.59 12.89 18.09
CA GLU A 72 -20.59 12.28 17.20
C GLU A 72 -21.18 12.00 15.82
N LEU A 73 -22.39 11.43 15.75
CA LEU A 73 -23.06 11.20 14.46
C LEU A 73 -23.34 12.50 13.70
N THR A 74 -23.66 13.59 14.41
CA THR A 74 -23.88 14.93 13.84
C THR A 74 -22.57 15.61 13.42
N ALA A 75 -21.42 15.16 13.93
CA ALA A 75 -20.11 15.66 13.50
C ALA A 75 -19.62 15.01 12.19
N LEU A 76 -20.11 13.82 11.84
CA LEU A 76 -19.71 13.10 10.62
C LEU A 76 -20.38 13.68 9.36
N GLY A 77 -19.68 14.48 8.57
CA GLY A 77 -20.20 15.19 7.40
C GLY A 77 -20.20 14.38 6.10
N ASP A 78 -19.72 13.14 6.10
CA ASP A 78 -19.62 12.30 4.90
C ASP A 78 -20.98 11.74 4.40
N PRO A 79 -21.05 11.19 3.17
CA PRO A 79 -22.30 10.70 2.60
C PRO A 79 -22.95 9.54 3.38
N MET A 80 -22.19 8.67 4.04
CA MET A 80 -22.77 7.58 4.85
C MET A 80 -23.55 8.16 6.03
N ALA A 81 -22.98 9.14 6.72
CA ALA A 81 -23.65 9.78 7.84
C ALA A 81 -24.84 10.64 7.40
N THR A 82 -24.65 11.52 6.41
CA THR A 82 -25.62 12.55 6.03
C THR A 82 -26.82 12.02 5.25
N LEU A 83 -26.60 11.08 4.32
CA LEU A 83 -27.63 10.54 3.45
C LEU A 83 -28.32 9.30 4.03
N LEU A 84 -27.64 8.54 4.90
CA LEU A 84 -28.14 7.26 5.40
C LEU A 84 -28.40 7.27 6.90
N PHE A 85 -27.35 7.30 7.72
CA PHE A 85 -27.48 7.02 9.16
C PHE A 85 -28.33 8.05 9.90
N ARG A 86 -28.20 9.33 9.58
CA ARG A 86 -29.04 10.40 10.15
C ARG A 86 -30.49 10.34 9.67
N GLN A 87 -30.75 9.66 8.55
CA GLN A 87 -32.08 9.43 8.00
C GLN A 87 -32.70 8.11 8.51
N GLY A 88 -32.04 7.42 9.45
CA GLY A 88 -32.50 6.14 9.98
C GLY A 88 -32.35 4.97 9.01
N LYS A 89 -31.52 5.11 7.97
CA LYS A 89 -31.27 4.07 6.97
C LYS A 89 -29.97 3.33 7.27
N PHE A 90 -30.04 1.99 7.29
CA PHE A 90 -28.92 1.11 7.65
C PHE A 90 -28.85 -0.03 6.65
N PRO A 91 -28.33 0.20 5.44
CA PRO A 91 -28.28 -0.81 4.40
C PRO A 91 -27.44 -2.00 4.85
N MET A 92 -27.95 -3.21 4.66
CA MET A 92 -27.27 -4.44 5.09
C MET A 92 -26.67 -5.21 3.93
N THR A 93 -26.91 -4.82 2.69
CA THR A 93 -26.24 -5.34 1.51
C THR A 93 -25.63 -4.20 0.69
N VAL A 94 -24.72 -4.53 -0.23
CA VAL A 94 -24.19 -3.52 -1.16
C VAL A 94 -25.29 -3.00 -2.09
N GLN A 95 -26.27 -3.84 -2.44
CA GLN A 95 -27.41 -3.45 -3.26
C GLN A 95 -28.29 -2.43 -2.53
N ASP A 96 -28.61 -2.68 -1.26
CA ASP A 96 -29.35 -1.72 -0.43
C ASP A 96 -28.59 -0.40 -0.33
N LEU A 97 -27.28 -0.47 -0.05
CA LEU A 97 -26.43 0.70 0.08
C LEU A 97 -26.47 1.56 -1.18
N LEU A 98 -26.24 0.96 -2.34
CA LEU A 98 -26.24 1.68 -3.61
C LEU A 98 -27.63 2.21 -4.00
N SER A 99 -28.71 1.51 -3.61
CA SER A 99 -30.08 1.93 -3.91
C SER A 99 -30.54 3.15 -3.09
N GLU A 100 -29.98 3.33 -1.90
CA GLU A 100 -30.30 4.44 -1.00
C GLU A 100 -29.52 5.72 -1.34
N LEU A 101 -28.44 5.61 -2.11
CA LEU A 101 -27.68 6.76 -2.57
C LEU A 101 -28.41 7.47 -3.73
N PRO A 102 -28.31 8.81 -3.83
CA PRO A 102 -28.91 9.57 -4.91
C PRO A 102 -28.54 8.99 -6.27
N GLN A 103 -29.54 8.75 -7.12
CA GLN A 103 -29.30 8.35 -8.52
C GLN A 103 -28.46 9.41 -9.19
N SER A 104 -27.41 8.99 -9.89
CA SER A 104 -26.57 9.93 -10.58
C SER A 104 -27.19 10.35 -11.89
N THR A 105 -27.20 11.66 -12.12
CA THR A 105 -27.55 12.26 -13.41
C THR A 105 -26.37 12.31 -14.38
N THR A 106 -25.17 11.91 -13.94
CA THR A 106 -23.92 12.01 -14.71
C THR A 106 -23.37 10.61 -15.01
N PRO A 107 -23.13 10.25 -16.29
CA PRO A 107 -22.40 9.04 -16.64
C PRO A 107 -21.04 8.98 -15.91
N GLY A 108 -20.68 7.84 -15.34
CA GLY A 108 -19.38 7.65 -14.67
C GLY A 108 -19.32 8.02 -13.18
N SER A 109 -20.43 8.42 -12.56
CA SER A 109 -20.51 8.64 -11.11
C SER A 109 -20.35 7.38 -10.26
N GLN A 110 -20.45 6.20 -10.90
CA GLN A 110 -20.23 4.91 -10.29
C GLN A 110 -19.38 4.07 -11.23
N ALA A 111 -18.34 3.48 -10.69
CA ALA A 111 -17.52 2.50 -11.36
C ALA A 111 -17.38 1.26 -10.47
N VAL A 112 -17.48 0.08 -11.08
CA VAL A 112 -17.30 -1.21 -10.40
C VAL A 112 -16.02 -1.83 -10.93
N TYR A 113 -15.21 -2.35 -10.02
CA TYR A 113 -13.95 -3.02 -10.31
C TYR A 113 -13.93 -4.37 -9.61
N LEU A 114 -13.10 -5.29 -10.12
CA LEU A 114 -13.00 -6.65 -9.59
C LEU A 114 -11.53 -6.99 -9.33
N ILE A 115 -11.25 -7.57 -8.17
CA ILE A 115 -9.94 -8.08 -7.77
C ILE A 115 -10.05 -9.53 -7.33
N SER A 116 -9.03 -10.33 -7.67
CA SER A 116 -8.82 -11.69 -7.17
C SER A 116 -7.37 -12.13 -7.41
N GLU A 117 -6.67 -12.52 -6.35
CA GLU A 117 -5.30 -13.05 -6.40
C GLU A 117 -5.22 -14.43 -7.05
N ALA A 118 -6.36 -15.13 -7.15
CA ALA A 118 -6.49 -16.35 -7.94
C ALA A 118 -7.18 -16.10 -9.28
N GLY A 119 -7.52 -14.85 -9.63
CA GLY A 119 -8.44 -14.54 -10.73
C GLY A 119 -7.93 -14.96 -12.10
N GLN A 120 -6.61 -15.01 -12.28
CA GLN A 120 -5.98 -15.34 -13.56
C GLN A 120 -5.60 -16.82 -13.68
N ILE A 121 -5.75 -17.63 -12.62
CA ILE A 121 -5.56 -19.08 -12.68
C ILE A 121 -6.80 -19.68 -13.38
N PRO A 122 -6.68 -20.53 -14.41
CA PRO A 122 -7.85 -21.09 -15.08
C PRO A 122 -8.73 -21.92 -14.09
N PRO A 123 -10.06 -21.71 -14.05
CA PRO A 123 -10.96 -22.51 -13.21
C PRO A 123 -10.84 -24.02 -13.43
N ALA A 124 -10.67 -24.45 -14.68
CA ALA A 124 -10.50 -25.87 -15.02
C ALA A 124 -9.17 -26.47 -14.50
N ALA A 125 -8.14 -25.64 -14.28
CA ALA A 125 -6.85 -26.09 -13.76
C ALA A 125 -6.85 -26.21 -12.22
N ALA A 126 -7.75 -25.47 -11.55
CA ALA A 126 -7.85 -25.44 -10.10
C ALA A 126 -9.32 -25.22 -9.67
N PRO A 127 -10.18 -26.26 -9.79
CA PRO A 127 -11.62 -26.13 -9.54
C PRO A 127 -11.95 -25.88 -8.07
N ASP A 128 -11.15 -26.45 -7.15
CA ASP A 128 -11.35 -26.33 -5.70
C ASP A 128 -10.66 -25.09 -5.09
N LEU A 129 -9.93 -24.32 -5.89
CA LEU A 129 -9.23 -23.12 -5.44
C LEU A 129 -10.23 -21.98 -5.20
N PRO A 130 -10.40 -21.50 -3.95
CA PRO A 130 -11.24 -20.34 -3.69
C PRO A 130 -10.67 -19.13 -4.41
N ARG A 131 -11.57 -18.36 -5.02
CA ARG A 131 -11.19 -17.19 -5.79
C ARG A 131 -11.30 -15.89 -5.02
N ASP A 132 -12.03 -15.91 -3.90
CA ASP A 132 -12.18 -14.78 -2.97
C ASP A 132 -12.36 -13.42 -3.68
N MET A 133 -13.16 -13.41 -4.76
CA MET A 133 -13.32 -12.23 -5.60
C MET A 133 -13.98 -11.11 -4.81
N ARG A 134 -13.49 -9.88 -4.98
CA ARG A 134 -14.03 -8.70 -4.30
C ARG A 134 -14.40 -7.63 -5.31
N PHE A 135 -15.54 -6.98 -5.09
CA PHE A 135 -15.86 -5.73 -5.76
C PHE A 135 -15.22 -4.56 -5.02
N ALA A 136 -14.55 -3.68 -5.76
CA ALA A 136 -14.29 -2.32 -5.34
C ALA A 136 -15.21 -1.39 -6.14
N ILE A 137 -15.93 -0.49 -5.47
CA ILE A 137 -16.89 0.40 -6.11
C ILE A 137 -16.55 1.83 -5.73
N ALA A 138 -16.24 2.64 -6.74
CA ALA A 138 -16.08 4.08 -6.59
C ALA A 138 -17.41 4.76 -6.89
N ARG A 139 -17.88 5.62 -5.98
CA ARG A 139 -19.14 6.35 -6.12
C ARG A 139 -18.97 7.81 -5.74
N ALA A 140 -19.54 8.68 -6.57
CA ALA A 140 -19.77 10.09 -6.28
C ALA A 140 -21.24 10.26 -5.86
N ALA A 141 -21.50 10.50 -4.58
CA ALA A 141 -22.84 10.57 -3.99
C ALA A 141 -23.33 12.00 -3.76
N THR A 142 -22.42 12.92 -3.39
CA THR A 142 -22.76 14.30 -3.03
C THR A 142 -22.11 15.34 -3.96
N SER A 143 -21.04 14.96 -4.66
CA SER A 143 -20.29 15.85 -5.54
C SER A 143 -20.06 15.20 -6.91
N ARG A 144 -19.31 15.86 -7.80
CA ARG A 144 -18.83 15.23 -9.04
C ARG A 144 -17.67 14.26 -8.78
N ASP A 145 -16.92 14.50 -7.72
CA ASP A 145 -15.77 13.68 -7.34
C ASP A 145 -16.24 12.48 -6.51
N VAL A 146 -15.47 11.40 -6.60
CA VAL A 146 -15.70 10.21 -5.81
C VAL A 146 -15.56 10.56 -4.33
N ASP A 147 -16.59 10.24 -3.55
CA ASP A 147 -16.66 10.50 -2.11
C ASP A 147 -17.00 9.22 -1.32
N LEU A 148 -17.16 8.08 -2.01
CA LEU A 148 -17.34 6.75 -1.43
C LEU A 148 -16.52 5.71 -2.18
N LEU A 149 -15.69 4.98 -1.44
CA LEU A 149 -15.05 3.74 -1.87
C LEU A 149 -15.64 2.58 -1.07
N VAL A 150 -16.35 1.68 -1.75
CA VAL A 150 -17.00 0.51 -1.15
C VAL A 150 -16.21 -0.74 -1.52
N SER A 151 -15.97 -1.61 -0.54
CA SER A 151 -15.35 -2.92 -0.72
C SER A 151 -16.26 -4.02 -0.18
N THR A 152 -16.52 -5.05 -0.98
CA THR A 152 -17.38 -6.17 -0.59
C THR A 152 -17.04 -7.44 -1.37
N GLY A 153 -17.44 -8.61 -0.87
CA GLY A 153 -17.28 -9.85 -1.62
C GLY A 153 -18.12 -9.84 -2.89
N ALA A 154 -17.53 -10.28 -3.99
CA ALA A 154 -18.24 -10.50 -5.25
C ALA A 154 -18.92 -11.88 -5.27
N ASN A 155 -18.30 -12.85 -4.60
CA ASN A 155 -18.82 -14.20 -4.42
C ASN A 155 -19.53 -14.31 -3.05
N GLY A 156 -20.55 -15.17 -2.97
CA GLY A 156 -21.30 -15.43 -1.74
C GLY A 156 -22.55 -14.57 -1.56
N ASP A 157 -23.21 -14.71 -0.41
CA ASP A 157 -24.42 -13.97 -0.06
C ASP A 157 -24.07 -12.51 0.34
N PRO A 158 -24.60 -11.49 -0.37
CA PRO A 158 -24.38 -10.08 -0.02
C PRO A 158 -24.77 -9.71 1.43
N ALA A 159 -25.70 -10.43 2.04
CA ALA A 159 -26.13 -10.21 3.41
C ALA A 159 -25.11 -10.67 4.45
N THR A 160 -24.24 -11.62 4.12
CA THR A 160 -23.25 -12.19 5.05
C THR A 160 -21.80 -11.86 4.68
N THR A 161 -21.51 -11.59 3.41
CA THR A 161 -20.17 -11.17 2.96
C THR A 161 -19.80 -9.81 3.53
N PHE A 162 -18.51 -9.54 3.74
CA PHE A 162 -18.07 -8.27 4.33
C PHE A 162 -18.55 -7.07 3.48
N LEU A 163 -18.81 -5.94 4.14
CA LEU A 163 -19.12 -4.67 3.50
C LEU A 163 -18.41 -3.56 4.26
N GLN A 164 -17.49 -2.88 3.57
CA GLN A 164 -16.65 -1.82 4.13
C GLN A 164 -16.74 -0.59 3.24
N VAL A 165 -16.70 0.61 3.85
CA VAL A 165 -16.82 1.88 3.14
C VAL A 165 -15.81 2.87 3.70
N ALA A 166 -15.01 3.49 2.83
CA ALA A 166 -14.31 4.73 3.11
C ALA A 166 -15.10 5.88 2.49
N ALA A 167 -15.52 6.84 3.32
CA ALA A 167 -16.38 7.95 2.91
C ALA A 167 -15.69 9.29 3.16
N TRP A 168 -15.58 10.12 2.14
CA TRP A 168 -14.95 11.43 2.25
C TRP A 168 -15.88 12.45 2.92
N ASP A 169 -15.38 13.13 3.93
CA ASP A 169 -16.01 14.25 4.61
C ASP A 169 -15.35 15.55 4.15
N GLU A 170 -16.06 16.30 3.28
CA GLU A 170 -15.54 17.54 2.70
C GLU A 170 -15.29 18.62 3.76
N ALA A 171 -16.14 18.70 4.79
CA ALA A 171 -16.03 19.73 5.81
C ALA A 171 -14.86 19.44 6.76
N ALA A 172 -14.63 18.17 7.09
CA ALA A 172 -13.53 17.76 7.97
C ALA A 172 -12.22 17.50 7.22
N GLY A 173 -12.26 17.34 5.90
CA GLY A 173 -11.09 17.02 5.07
C GLY A 173 -10.49 15.65 5.37
N VAL A 174 -11.32 14.64 5.63
CA VAL A 174 -10.90 13.28 6.01
C VAL A 174 -11.74 12.21 5.35
N PHE A 175 -11.22 10.99 5.28
CA PHE A 175 -12.03 9.79 5.12
C PHE A 175 -12.51 9.28 6.48
N ASN A 176 -13.80 8.96 6.58
CA ASN A 176 -14.38 8.16 7.64
C ASN A 176 -14.49 6.69 7.19
N TYR A 177 -14.11 5.76 8.06
CA TYR A 177 -14.08 4.33 7.76
C TYR A 177 -15.22 3.61 8.47
N TYR A 178 -16.00 2.87 7.70
CA TYR A 178 -17.16 2.14 8.18
C TYR A 178 -17.07 0.66 7.80
N MET A 179 -17.59 -0.20 8.65
CA MET A 179 -17.78 -1.62 8.34
C MET A 179 -19.12 -2.13 8.86
N ARG A 180 -19.74 -3.02 8.09
CA ARG A 180 -20.94 -3.74 8.50
C ARG A 180 -20.54 -4.94 9.35
N ILE A 181 -21.15 -5.07 10.53
CA ILE A 181 -21.12 -6.27 11.37
C ILE A 181 -22.56 -6.57 11.72
N ASP A 182 -23.16 -7.59 11.11
CA ASP A 182 -24.58 -7.90 11.30
C ASP A 182 -24.98 -7.94 12.78
N PRO A 183 -26.03 -7.21 13.22
CA PRO A 183 -27.00 -6.41 12.43
C PRO A 183 -26.72 -4.88 12.42
N VAL A 184 -25.47 -4.44 12.57
CA VAL A 184 -25.09 -3.04 12.79
C VAL A 184 -24.00 -2.53 11.85
N TRP A 185 -23.82 -1.21 11.84
CA TRP A 185 -22.66 -0.54 11.27
C TRP A 185 -21.72 -0.07 12.37
N ILE A 186 -20.42 -0.20 12.14
CA ILE A 186 -19.34 0.30 13.00
C ILE A 186 -18.59 1.40 12.26
N TRP A 187 -18.46 2.57 12.88
CA TRP A 187 -17.45 3.57 12.53
C TRP A 187 -16.13 3.20 13.21
N ALA A 188 -15.12 2.92 12.40
CA ALA A 188 -13.80 2.44 12.82
C ALA A 188 -12.79 3.58 13.07
N GLY A 189 -13.20 4.83 12.82
CA GLY A 189 -12.37 6.03 12.93
C GLY A 189 -12.26 6.77 11.60
N ASN A 190 -11.30 7.70 11.52
CA ASN A 190 -11.07 8.54 10.35
C ASN A 190 -9.59 8.63 9.97
N SER A 191 -9.25 9.40 8.93
CA SER A 191 -7.87 9.59 8.48
C SER A 191 -6.89 9.99 9.59
N TRP A 192 -7.27 10.87 10.52
CA TRP A 192 -6.41 11.25 11.66
C TRP A 192 -6.21 10.11 12.66
N SER A 193 -7.19 9.21 12.77
CA SER A 193 -7.09 8.03 13.62
C SER A 193 -5.98 7.09 13.14
N SER A 194 -5.66 7.07 11.83
CA SER A 194 -4.55 6.25 11.32
C SER A 194 -3.16 6.73 11.77
N LEU A 195 -3.05 8.03 12.08
CA LEU A 195 -1.79 8.67 12.42
C LEU A 195 -1.52 8.67 13.92
N THR A 196 -2.54 8.38 14.73
CA THR A 196 -2.46 8.38 16.19
C THR A 196 -1.80 7.11 16.72
N THR A 197 -0.85 7.25 17.64
CA THR A 197 -0.04 6.14 18.18
C THR A 197 -0.85 4.93 18.68
N GLY A 198 -2.02 5.15 19.29
CA GLY A 198 -2.86 4.07 19.81
C GLY A 198 -3.54 3.23 18.73
N SER A 199 -3.98 3.86 17.64
CA SER A 199 -4.76 3.20 16.58
C SER A 199 -3.96 2.86 15.33
N ARG A 200 -2.81 3.50 15.10
CA ARG A 200 -1.93 3.23 13.95
C ARG A 200 -1.52 1.76 13.91
N GLY A 201 -1.73 1.10 12.77
CA GLY A 201 -1.41 -0.31 12.59
C GLY A 201 -2.36 -1.30 13.28
N ASN A 202 -3.48 -0.82 13.85
CA ASN A 202 -4.51 -1.63 14.47
C ASN A 202 -5.83 -1.55 13.70
N GLY A 203 -6.54 -2.68 13.59
CA GLY A 203 -7.77 -2.81 12.80
C GLY A 203 -7.67 -2.07 11.46
N CYS A 204 -8.59 -1.11 11.27
CA CYS A 204 -8.48 0.09 10.42
C CYS A 204 -7.22 0.26 9.59
N PHE A 205 -6.23 0.55 10.40
CA PHE A 205 -5.10 1.36 10.05
C PHE A 205 -3.84 0.50 9.89
N ASP A 206 -4.00 -0.82 9.83
CA ASP A 206 -2.97 -1.69 9.28
C ASP A 206 -2.91 -1.62 7.75
N SER A 207 -4.06 -1.34 7.11
CA SER A 207 -4.24 -1.23 5.67
C SER A 207 -4.30 0.24 5.23
N HIS A 208 -4.91 1.09 6.05
CA HIS A 208 -5.02 2.54 5.83
C HIS A 208 -4.04 3.33 6.70
N ILE A 209 -2.78 2.88 6.79
CA ILE A 209 -1.81 3.38 7.79
C ILE A 209 -1.54 4.89 7.68
N ASN A 210 -1.70 5.48 6.51
CA ASN A 210 -1.52 6.91 6.26
C ASN A 210 -2.82 7.70 6.17
N GLY A 211 -3.98 7.06 6.37
CA GLY A 211 -5.27 7.73 6.50
C GLY A 211 -5.97 8.01 5.17
N SER A 212 -5.44 7.46 4.07
CA SER A 212 -6.08 7.50 2.76
C SER A 212 -6.83 6.20 2.43
N VAL A 213 -7.42 6.15 1.25
CA VAL A 213 -7.83 4.92 0.56
C VAL A 213 -6.59 4.21 -0.01
N VAL A 214 -6.66 2.87 -0.15
CA VAL A 214 -5.50 2.06 -0.56
C VAL A 214 -5.82 1.19 -1.77
N MET A 215 -4.86 1.10 -2.69
CA MET A 215 -4.75 0.11 -3.75
C MET A 215 -3.27 -0.25 -3.88
N LYS A 216 -2.91 -1.52 -3.78
CA LYS A 216 -1.50 -1.97 -3.67
C LYS A 216 -0.85 -2.20 -5.04
N GLU A 217 -1.50 -1.77 -6.11
CA GLU A 217 -1.09 -1.98 -7.50
C GLU A 217 -1.46 -0.74 -8.32
N LEU A 218 -0.88 0.41 -8.00
CA LEU A 218 -1.19 1.70 -8.63
C LEU A 218 -0.40 1.94 -9.92
N LYS A 219 -0.01 0.89 -10.64
CA LYS A 219 0.64 0.96 -11.95
C LYS A 219 0.27 -0.26 -12.78
N LEU A 220 0.36 -0.10 -14.11
CA LEU A 220 0.35 -1.22 -15.05
C LEU A 220 1.32 -2.33 -14.57
N PRO A 221 0.93 -3.61 -14.60
CA PRO A 221 -0.28 -4.16 -15.25
C PRO A 221 -1.46 -4.51 -14.34
N TRP A 222 -1.46 -4.10 -13.06
CA TRP A 222 -2.51 -4.48 -12.09
C TRP A 222 -2.66 -6.01 -11.96
N ILE A 223 -1.62 -6.63 -11.43
CA ILE A 223 -1.41 -8.09 -11.25
C ILE A 223 -2.68 -8.87 -10.91
N ASN A 224 -3.45 -8.42 -9.91
CA ASN A 224 -4.59 -9.17 -9.37
C ASN A 224 -5.95 -8.60 -9.79
N TRP A 225 -5.98 -7.54 -10.58
CA TRP A 225 -7.21 -6.86 -10.95
C TRP A 225 -7.70 -7.23 -12.34
N GLN A 226 -9.03 -7.17 -12.53
CA GLN A 226 -9.61 -7.04 -13.87
C GLN A 226 -9.12 -5.73 -14.49
N SER A 227 -8.42 -5.81 -15.62
CA SER A 227 -7.83 -4.65 -16.28
C SER A 227 -7.77 -4.85 -17.80
N GLN A 228 -7.24 -3.84 -18.50
CA GLN A 228 -6.89 -4.00 -19.92
C GLN A 228 -5.72 -4.96 -20.17
N ALA A 229 -4.92 -5.25 -19.15
CA ALA A 229 -3.73 -6.11 -19.25
C ALA A 229 -4.00 -7.56 -18.81
N ALA A 230 -4.98 -7.77 -17.92
CA ALA A 230 -5.34 -9.10 -17.40
C ALA A 230 -6.85 -9.22 -17.20
N THR A 231 -7.40 -10.41 -17.49
CA THR A 231 -8.81 -10.73 -17.26
C THR A 231 -8.94 -11.76 -16.15
N ILE A 232 -9.84 -11.51 -15.20
CA ILE A 232 -10.29 -12.47 -14.19
C ILE A 232 -11.19 -13.50 -14.87
N GLN A 233 -10.82 -14.76 -14.76
CA GLN A 233 -11.47 -15.88 -15.42
C GLN A 233 -12.56 -16.48 -14.51
N LEU A 234 -13.78 -16.57 -15.04
CA LEU A 234 -14.91 -17.25 -14.38
C LEU A 234 -15.20 -18.59 -15.05
N ALA A 235 -15.62 -19.59 -14.28
CA ALA A 235 -16.17 -20.82 -14.85
C ALA A 235 -17.40 -20.50 -15.73
N PRO A 236 -17.72 -21.31 -16.77
CA PRO A 236 -18.84 -21.02 -17.66
C PRO A 236 -20.20 -20.89 -16.93
N ASP A 237 -20.39 -21.65 -15.86
CA ASP A 237 -21.58 -21.73 -15.02
C ASP A 237 -21.48 -20.90 -13.73
N ASP A 238 -20.46 -20.06 -13.61
CA ASP A 238 -20.26 -19.21 -12.43
C ASP A 238 -21.41 -18.21 -12.26
N THR A 239 -22.08 -18.26 -11.11
CA THR A 239 -23.21 -17.38 -10.77
C THR A 239 -22.87 -15.89 -10.79
N LEU A 240 -21.59 -15.53 -10.63
CA LEU A 240 -21.14 -14.13 -10.71
C LEU A 240 -21.44 -13.51 -12.07
N ARG A 241 -21.50 -14.32 -13.14
CA ARG A 241 -21.84 -13.86 -14.50
C ARG A 241 -23.22 -13.20 -14.56
N ASP A 242 -24.15 -13.61 -13.70
CA ASP A 242 -25.50 -13.04 -13.64
C ASP A 242 -25.61 -11.83 -12.69
N ASN A 243 -24.61 -11.61 -11.84
CA ASN A 243 -24.60 -10.53 -10.87
C ASN A 243 -24.66 -9.16 -11.57
N PRO A 244 -25.63 -8.28 -11.21
CA PRO A 244 -25.76 -6.95 -11.80
C PRO A 244 -24.50 -6.09 -11.68
N LEU A 245 -23.74 -6.20 -10.58
CA LEU A 245 -22.49 -5.45 -10.41
C LEU A 245 -21.39 -5.96 -11.35
N TYR A 246 -21.29 -7.28 -11.51
CA TYR A 246 -20.30 -7.88 -12.41
C TYR A 246 -20.46 -7.41 -13.85
N LYS A 247 -21.71 -7.27 -14.32
CA LYS A 247 -22.04 -6.76 -15.65
C LYS A 247 -21.57 -5.31 -15.91
N HIS A 248 -21.20 -4.57 -14.87
CA HIS A 248 -20.69 -3.20 -14.95
C HIS A 248 -19.21 -3.09 -14.58
N VAL A 249 -18.50 -4.22 -14.42
CA VAL A 249 -17.07 -4.20 -14.10
C VAL A 249 -16.30 -3.56 -15.25
N ILE A 250 -15.46 -2.58 -14.90
CA ILE A 250 -14.50 -1.93 -15.80
C ILE A 250 -13.08 -2.18 -15.30
N GLY A 251 -12.09 -1.82 -16.12
CA GLY A 251 -10.69 -2.08 -15.83
C GLY A 251 -10.08 -1.20 -14.73
N ALA A 252 -9.22 -1.79 -13.91
CA ALA A 252 -8.55 -1.16 -12.77
C ALA A 252 -7.62 0.00 -13.12
N GLN A 253 -7.21 0.15 -14.38
CA GLN A 253 -6.52 1.36 -14.84
C GLN A 253 -7.30 2.66 -14.53
N ASN A 254 -8.63 2.58 -14.48
CA ASN A 254 -9.46 3.72 -14.08
C ASN A 254 -9.56 3.88 -12.55
N LEU A 255 -9.50 2.77 -11.80
CA LEU A 255 -9.48 2.80 -10.34
C LEU A 255 -8.18 3.42 -9.85
N GLU A 256 -7.05 3.11 -10.50
CA GLU A 256 -5.75 3.72 -10.19
C GLU A 256 -5.84 5.25 -10.18
N LEU A 257 -6.36 5.85 -11.25
CA LEU A 257 -6.51 7.31 -11.35
C LEU A 257 -7.40 7.87 -10.23
N THR A 258 -8.48 7.16 -9.91
CA THR A 258 -9.39 7.54 -8.82
C THR A 258 -8.67 7.49 -7.47
N VAL A 259 -7.98 6.39 -7.15
CA VAL A 259 -7.28 6.22 -5.88
C VAL A 259 -6.13 7.22 -5.74
N ARG A 260 -5.35 7.46 -6.80
CA ARG A 260 -4.31 8.51 -6.81
C ARG A 260 -4.89 9.89 -6.51
N SER A 261 -6.02 10.23 -7.13
CA SER A 261 -6.72 11.50 -6.86
C SER A 261 -7.19 11.61 -5.40
N LEU A 262 -7.72 10.52 -4.83
CA LEU A 262 -8.16 10.50 -3.44
C LEU A 262 -7.02 10.56 -2.42
N ILE A 263 -5.87 9.93 -2.72
CA ILE A 263 -4.63 10.11 -1.97
C ILE A 263 -4.21 11.58 -1.98
N SER A 264 -4.13 12.18 -3.16
CA SER A 264 -3.76 13.58 -3.32
C SER A 264 -4.70 14.53 -2.56
N ARG A 265 -6.01 14.26 -2.60
CA ARG A 265 -7.04 15.01 -1.87
C ARG A 265 -6.82 14.96 -0.36
N TRP A 266 -6.57 13.77 0.21
CA TRP A 266 -6.27 13.64 1.63
C TRP A 266 -4.94 14.32 2.00
N THR A 267 -3.89 14.13 1.22
CA THR A 267 -2.60 14.79 1.45
C THR A 267 -2.73 16.31 1.48
N ALA A 268 -3.45 16.90 0.52
CA ALA A 268 -3.68 18.33 0.47
C ALA A 268 -4.42 18.84 1.72
N ALA A 269 -5.51 18.17 2.11
CA ALA A 269 -6.28 18.51 3.30
C ALA A 269 -5.44 18.36 4.59
N ARG A 270 -4.66 17.27 4.68
CA ARG A 270 -3.74 17.00 5.80
C ARG A 270 -2.69 18.10 5.91
N LEU A 271 -1.99 18.43 4.82
CA LEU A 271 -0.97 19.47 4.81
C LEU A 271 -1.54 20.83 5.23
N ALA A 272 -2.70 21.21 4.69
CA ALA A 272 -3.37 22.46 5.08
C ALA A 272 -3.70 22.49 6.58
N ALA A 273 -4.17 21.38 7.15
CA ALA A 273 -4.48 21.28 8.57
C ALA A 273 -3.24 21.33 9.48
N VAL A 274 -2.15 20.65 9.11
CA VAL A 274 -0.96 20.58 9.97
C VAL A 274 -0.04 21.78 9.85
N THR A 275 -0.12 22.57 8.78
CA THR A 275 0.71 23.79 8.57
C THR A 275 0.00 25.08 8.94
N GLN A 276 -1.22 25.00 9.46
CA GLN A 276 -2.05 26.15 9.79
C GLN A 276 -1.32 27.13 10.75
N GLY A 277 -1.28 28.40 10.39
CA GLY A 277 -0.64 29.44 11.19
C GLY A 277 0.89 29.47 11.07
N GLY A 278 1.45 28.90 10.00
CA GLY A 278 2.90 28.89 9.72
C GLY A 278 3.69 27.91 10.58
N THR A 279 3.02 27.15 11.45
CA THR A 279 3.64 26.12 12.29
C THR A 279 3.21 24.74 11.79
N LEU A 280 4.18 23.88 11.52
CA LEU A 280 3.96 22.48 11.21
C LEU A 280 3.79 21.68 12.51
N ARG A 281 2.60 21.10 12.69
CA ARG A 281 2.32 20.13 13.76
C ARG A 281 2.81 18.74 13.34
N HIS A 282 3.42 18.02 14.27
CA HIS A 282 3.92 16.66 14.06
C HIS A 282 4.84 16.49 12.83
N PRO A 283 5.96 17.23 12.73
CA PRO A 283 6.86 17.12 11.57
C PRO A 283 7.33 15.69 11.29
N GLU A 284 7.51 14.90 12.34
CA GLU A 284 7.87 13.48 12.27
C GLU A 284 6.87 12.65 11.46
N GLN A 285 5.59 13.02 11.44
CA GLN A 285 4.59 12.27 10.69
C GLN A 285 4.63 12.54 9.18
N LEU A 286 5.11 13.72 8.75
CA LEU A 286 5.30 14.03 7.34
C LEU A 286 6.64 13.51 6.84
N MET A 287 7.72 13.75 7.60
CA MET A 287 9.08 13.36 7.20
C MET A 287 9.27 11.84 7.10
N ARG A 288 8.43 11.03 7.76
CA ARG A 288 8.42 9.58 7.58
C ARG A 288 8.16 9.15 6.13
N HIS A 289 7.38 9.92 5.36
CA HIS A 289 7.12 9.64 3.95
C HIS A 289 8.38 9.84 3.08
N LEU A 290 9.31 10.70 3.52
CA LEU A 290 10.59 10.92 2.83
C LEU A 290 11.66 9.93 3.28
N PHE A 291 11.82 9.76 4.60
CA PHE A 291 12.95 9.01 5.15
C PHE A 291 12.68 7.51 5.34
N THR A 292 11.43 7.08 5.39
CA THR A 292 11.06 5.68 5.66
C THR A 292 10.16 5.11 4.57
N SER A 293 9.82 3.82 4.66
CA SER A 293 8.73 3.22 3.87
C SER A 293 7.52 3.06 4.78
N THR A 294 6.52 3.92 4.63
CA THR A 294 5.32 3.84 5.48
C THR A 294 4.37 2.75 4.98
N ALA A 295 4.35 2.55 3.67
CA ALA A 295 3.66 1.51 2.92
C ALA A 295 4.52 1.09 1.72
N VAL A 296 3.99 0.19 0.87
CA VAL A 296 4.58 -0.13 -0.44
C VAL A 296 3.50 -0.31 -1.49
N ASN A 297 3.86 -0.08 -2.74
CA ASN A 297 3.12 -0.56 -3.91
C ASN A 297 3.73 -1.89 -4.41
N LEU A 298 2.99 -2.65 -5.20
CA LEU A 298 3.49 -3.82 -5.93
C LEU A 298 3.59 -3.49 -7.41
N ALA A 299 4.70 -3.88 -8.02
CA ALA A 299 4.94 -3.75 -9.45
C ALA A 299 5.49 -5.03 -10.03
N SER A 300 5.25 -5.24 -11.32
CA SER A 300 5.71 -6.39 -12.10
C SER A 300 6.11 -5.94 -13.49
N THR A 301 6.68 -6.85 -14.28
CA THR A 301 6.75 -6.61 -15.72
C THR A 301 5.32 -6.54 -16.30
N ALA A 302 5.18 -6.01 -17.51
CA ALA A 302 3.90 -6.07 -18.25
C ALA A 302 3.73 -7.40 -19.01
N THR A 303 4.70 -8.31 -18.94
CA THR A 303 4.73 -9.57 -19.69
C THR A 303 4.22 -10.72 -18.82
N GLN A 304 3.31 -11.53 -19.37
CA GLN A 304 2.80 -12.71 -18.69
C GLN A 304 3.95 -13.71 -18.48
N SER A 305 4.13 -14.19 -17.25
CA SER A 305 5.24 -15.09 -16.90
C SER A 305 5.23 -16.37 -17.76
N SER A 306 4.03 -16.93 -17.96
CA SER A 306 3.83 -18.18 -18.69
C SER A 306 4.11 -18.10 -20.19
N THR A 307 4.17 -16.90 -20.77
CA THR A 307 4.42 -16.71 -22.21
C THR A 307 5.89 -16.46 -22.52
N ILE A 308 6.73 -16.25 -21.51
CA ILE A 308 8.14 -15.92 -21.70
C ILE A 308 8.90 -17.18 -22.13
N THR A 309 9.68 -17.08 -23.20
CA THR A 309 10.51 -18.16 -23.72
C THR A 309 12.00 -17.79 -23.70
N PRO A 310 12.92 -18.77 -23.68
CA PRO A 310 14.35 -18.49 -23.85
C PRO A 310 14.73 -17.82 -25.17
N ALA A 311 13.85 -17.87 -26.19
CA ALA A 311 14.05 -17.22 -27.47
C ALA A 311 13.59 -15.75 -27.47
N ASP A 312 12.88 -15.33 -26.43
CA ASP A 312 12.52 -13.93 -26.25
C ASP A 312 13.78 -13.11 -25.97
N GLY A 313 13.73 -11.81 -26.33
CA GLY A 313 14.82 -10.88 -26.05
C GLY A 313 14.90 -10.49 -24.57
N ASP A 314 15.27 -9.25 -24.32
CA ASP A 314 15.39 -8.76 -22.95
C ASP A 314 14.02 -8.34 -22.37
N LEU A 315 13.85 -8.62 -21.09
CA LEU A 315 12.68 -8.33 -20.27
C LEU A 315 12.92 -7.05 -19.46
N ALA A 316 12.03 -6.07 -19.58
CA ALA A 316 12.03 -4.90 -18.73
C ALA A 316 11.50 -5.25 -17.33
N LEU A 317 12.37 -5.18 -16.32
CA LEU A 317 11.96 -5.34 -14.92
C LEU A 317 11.30 -4.06 -14.38
N PRO A 318 10.52 -4.13 -13.29
CA PRO A 318 9.89 -2.95 -12.69
C PRO A 318 10.90 -1.86 -12.36
N THR A 319 10.67 -0.63 -12.80
CA THR A 319 11.58 0.50 -12.54
C THR A 319 11.79 0.73 -11.05
N GLY A 320 10.72 0.59 -10.25
CA GLY A 320 10.75 0.70 -8.79
C GLY A 320 11.61 -0.35 -8.09
N PHE A 321 12.08 -1.38 -8.79
CA PHE A 321 13.07 -2.33 -8.27
C PHE A 321 14.48 -1.70 -8.21
N TRP A 322 14.80 -0.79 -9.12
CA TRP A 322 16.13 -0.17 -9.23
C TRP A 322 16.24 1.09 -8.38
N LEU A 323 15.26 1.99 -8.47
CA LEU A 323 15.22 3.25 -7.75
C LEU A 323 13.80 3.80 -7.63
N ASN A 324 13.59 4.82 -6.81
CA ASN A 324 12.29 5.50 -6.72
C ASN A 324 12.12 6.47 -7.90
N SER A 325 11.82 5.91 -9.07
CA SER A 325 11.66 6.69 -10.32
C SER A 325 10.59 7.77 -10.23
N ASP A 326 9.42 7.47 -9.68
CA ASP A 326 8.35 8.46 -9.50
C ASP A 326 8.88 9.73 -8.78
N ALA A 327 9.57 9.56 -7.65
CA ALA A 327 10.06 10.72 -6.90
C ALA A 327 11.28 11.39 -7.58
N LEU A 328 12.28 10.61 -8.00
CA LEU A 328 13.56 11.16 -8.48
C LEU A 328 13.49 11.67 -9.92
N LEU A 329 12.73 10.99 -10.79
CA LEU A 329 12.71 11.22 -12.24
C LEU A 329 11.46 12.00 -12.64
N ASP A 330 10.29 11.63 -12.13
CA ASP A 330 9.04 12.26 -12.55
C ASP A 330 8.77 13.56 -11.75
N ASP A 331 8.84 13.48 -10.41
CA ASP A 331 8.51 14.61 -9.53
C ASP A 331 9.65 15.62 -9.41
N LEU A 332 10.88 15.15 -9.16
CA LEU A 332 12.06 16.01 -9.01
C LEU A 332 12.79 16.28 -10.34
N GLN A 333 12.41 15.60 -11.42
CA GLN A 333 12.89 15.85 -12.78
C GLN A 333 14.42 15.81 -12.90
N LEU A 334 15.08 14.87 -12.22
CA LEU A 334 16.52 14.67 -12.38
C LEU A 334 16.84 14.31 -13.85
N PRO A 335 17.85 14.95 -14.46
CA PRO A 335 18.16 14.77 -15.89
C PRO A 335 18.96 13.49 -16.16
N VAL A 336 18.46 12.35 -15.70
CA VAL A 336 19.04 11.01 -15.93
C VAL A 336 18.90 10.64 -17.41
N SER A 337 19.97 10.10 -17.99
CA SER A 337 20.02 9.77 -19.42
C SER A 337 20.17 8.28 -19.69
N ALA A 338 20.56 7.49 -18.68
CA ALA A 338 20.73 6.06 -18.79
C ALA A 338 19.41 5.34 -19.06
N SER A 339 19.48 4.31 -19.89
CA SER A 339 18.37 3.39 -20.09
C SER A 339 18.20 2.48 -18.88
N LEU A 340 16.96 2.05 -18.64
CA LEU A 340 16.68 1.09 -17.59
C LEU A 340 17.29 -0.28 -17.91
N PRO A 341 17.85 -0.99 -16.92
CA PRO A 341 18.39 -2.33 -17.11
C PRO A 341 17.33 -3.32 -17.62
N LEU A 342 17.68 -4.08 -18.65
CA LEU A 342 16.85 -5.15 -19.20
C LEU A 342 17.48 -6.51 -18.87
N ALA A 343 16.66 -7.46 -18.43
CA ALA A 343 17.10 -8.81 -18.07
C ALA A 343 16.93 -9.77 -19.24
N PRO A 344 17.95 -10.54 -19.67
CA PRO A 344 17.76 -11.58 -20.67
C PRO A 344 16.66 -12.57 -20.25
N ALA A 345 15.70 -12.86 -21.13
CA ALA A 345 14.60 -13.80 -20.84
C ALA A 345 15.12 -15.20 -20.46
N THR A 346 16.25 -15.61 -21.04
CA THR A 346 16.95 -16.85 -20.69
C THR A 346 17.30 -16.93 -19.21
N HIS A 347 17.78 -15.83 -18.60
CA HIS A 347 18.13 -15.79 -17.18
C HIS A 347 16.89 -15.81 -16.30
N TYR A 348 15.82 -15.11 -16.70
CA TYR A 348 14.53 -15.16 -16.00
C TYR A 348 13.99 -16.59 -15.94
N ILE A 349 13.88 -17.27 -17.09
CA ILE A 349 13.37 -18.65 -17.15
C ILE A 349 14.25 -19.62 -16.37
N ALA A 350 15.58 -19.51 -16.49
CA ALA A 350 16.50 -20.32 -15.70
C ALA A 350 16.31 -20.12 -14.19
N SER A 351 16.02 -18.88 -13.76
CA SER A 351 15.80 -18.57 -12.35
C SER A 351 14.54 -19.20 -11.77
N LEU A 352 13.46 -19.34 -12.57
CA LEU A 352 12.21 -19.97 -12.12
C LEU A 352 12.47 -21.40 -11.64
N THR A 353 13.25 -22.17 -12.41
CA THR A 353 13.65 -23.53 -12.05
C THR A 353 14.67 -23.55 -10.91
N LYS A 354 15.71 -22.71 -10.99
CA LYS A 354 16.80 -22.68 -10.00
C LYS A 354 16.31 -22.37 -8.58
N PHE A 355 15.40 -21.41 -8.49
CA PHE A 355 14.83 -20.96 -7.22
C PHE A 355 13.47 -21.57 -6.91
N ASP A 356 13.04 -22.57 -7.69
CA ASP A 356 11.79 -23.32 -7.49
C ASP A 356 10.57 -22.40 -7.27
N PHE A 357 10.40 -21.44 -8.18
CA PHE A 357 9.30 -20.49 -8.15
C PHE A 357 7.96 -21.23 -8.25
N ARG A 358 7.02 -20.86 -7.38
CA ARG A 358 5.66 -21.39 -7.38
C ARG A 358 4.68 -20.44 -6.72
N LEU A 359 3.42 -20.52 -7.12
CA LEU A 359 2.28 -19.96 -6.38
C LEU A 359 1.77 -21.02 -5.41
N GLU A 360 1.56 -20.64 -4.16
CA GLU A 360 1.10 -21.56 -3.11
C GLU A 360 -0.04 -20.96 -2.29
N GLU A 361 -1.09 -21.74 -2.09
CA GLU A 361 -2.10 -21.48 -1.07
C GLU A 361 -2.15 -22.68 -0.12
N LYS A 362 -1.50 -22.53 1.04
CA LYS A 362 -1.29 -23.61 2.00
C LYS A 362 -2.60 -24.11 2.57
N THR A 363 -3.55 -23.21 2.76
CA THR A 363 -4.80 -23.56 3.45
C THR A 363 -5.67 -24.54 2.65
N ASN A 364 -5.60 -24.55 1.31
CA ASN A 364 -6.27 -25.54 0.47
C ASN A 364 -5.31 -26.53 -0.23
N GLY A 365 -4.00 -26.41 0.03
CA GLY A 365 -2.99 -27.26 -0.57
C GLY A 365 -2.75 -27.00 -2.07
N PHE A 366 -3.12 -25.83 -2.57
CA PHE A 366 -2.86 -25.47 -3.96
C PHE A 366 -1.38 -25.13 -4.15
N SER A 367 -0.78 -25.64 -5.23
CA SER A 367 0.57 -25.30 -5.66
C SER A 367 0.66 -25.34 -7.18
N GLN A 368 1.23 -24.30 -7.78
CA GLN A 368 1.47 -24.22 -9.22
C GLN A 368 2.89 -23.73 -9.47
N PRO A 369 3.73 -24.47 -10.22
CA PRO A 369 5.05 -23.99 -10.62
C PRO A 369 4.99 -22.70 -11.45
N GLY A 370 6.01 -21.85 -11.29
CA GLY A 370 6.14 -20.58 -11.99
C GLY A 370 5.97 -19.36 -11.09
N ASP A 371 5.99 -18.18 -11.70
CA ASP A 371 5.81 -16.90 -11.02
C ASP A 371 4.32 -16.56 -10.88
N THR A 372 4.00 -15.34 -10.45
CA THR A 372 2.64 -14.79 -10.60
C THR A 372 2.23 -14.65 -12.07
N PHE A 373 1.01 -14.21 -12.33
CA PHE A 373 0.52 -14.03 -13.71
C PHE A 373 1.47 -13.17 -14.57
N PHE A 374 1.96 -12.06 -14.02
CA PHE A 374 3.03 -11.27 -14.63
C PHE A 374 4.38 -11.59 -14.01
N ALA A 375 5.43 -11.53 -14.82
CA ALA A 375 6.77 -11.86 -14.35
C ALA A 375 7.29 -10.83 -13.33
N PHE A 376 8.07 -11.32 -12.36
CA PHE A 376 8.95 -10.53 -11.49
C PHE A 376 8.22 -9.50 -10.62
N VAL A 377 7.19 -9.93 -9.88
CA VAL A 377 6.50 -9.04 -8.91
C VAL A 377 7.44 -8.64 -7.78
N VAL A 378 7.53 -7.35 -7.46
CA VAL A 378 8.35 -6.82 -6.36
C VAL A 378 7.66 -5.65 -5.65
N PRO A 379 7.97 -5.41 -4.36
CA PRO A 379 7.59 -4.17 -3.70
C PRO A 379 8.36 -2.97 -4.26
N GLU A 380 7.67 -1.83 -4.38
CA GLU A 380 8.23 -0.53 -4.74
C GLU A 380 7.67 0.58 -3.85
N ALA A 381 8.20 1.80 -3.98
CA ALA A 381 7.77 2.95 -3.19
C ALA A 381 6.26 3.21 -3.34
N ALA A 382 5.60 3.54 -2.24
CA ALA A 382 4.16 3.78 -2.23
C ALA A 382 3.81 5.14 -2.86
N CYS A 383 2.70 5.18 -3.60
CA CYS A 383 2.16 6.44 -4.13
C CYS A 383 1.87 7.46 -3.02
N GLU A 384 1.40 7.02 -1.85
CA GLU A 384 1.12 7.90 -0.71
C GLU A 384 2.39 8.57 -0.16
N ASP A 385 3.52 7.85 -0.13
CA ASP A 385 4.80 8.41 0.31
C ASP A 385 5.28 9.47 -0.68
N ASN A 386 5.22 9.17 -1.97
CA ASN A 386 5.66 10.09 -3.03
C ASN A 386 4.76 11.34 -3.11
N ASP A 387 3.43 11.20 -3.04
CA ASP A 387 2.50 12.33 -3.10
C ASP A 387 2.66 13.29 -1.92
N VAL A 388 2.92 12.80 -0.70
CA VAL A 388 3.25 13.65 0.45
C VAL A 388 4.53 14.44 0.20
N VAL A 389 5.60 13.79 -0.29
CA VAL A 389 6.87 14.46 -0.61
C VAL A 389 6.68 15.50 -1.70
N GLN A 390 6.02 15.13 -2.79
CA GLN A 390 5.74 16.00 -3.93
C GLN A 390 4.98 17.26 -3.49
N GLN A 391 3.90 17.10 -2.72
CA GLN A 391 3.11 18.24 -2.25
C GLN A 391 3.86 19.11 -1.23
N MET A 392 4.70 18.53 -0.36
CA MET A 392 5.57 19.32 0.52
C MET A 392 6.56 20.19 -0.27
N VAL A 393 7.10 19.67 -1.37
CA VAL A 393 7.98 20.43 -2.27
C VAL A 393 7.20 21.54 -2.98
N GLN A 394 6.02 21.22 -3.56
CA GLN A 394 5.18 22.18 -4.26
C GLN A 394 4.69 23.32 -3.36
N GLN A 395 4.42 23.03 -2.08
CA GLN A 395 3.99 24.02 -1.09
C GLN A 395 5.16 24.76 -0.42
N GLY A 396 6.42 24.44 -0.78
CA GLY A 396 7.61 25.09 -0.22
C GLY A 396 7.87 24.76 1.27
N ILE A 397 7.30 23.66 1.78
CA ILE A 397 7.58 23.16 3.14
C ILE A 397 9.01 22.62 3.22
N ILE A 398 9.45 21.97 2.15
CA ILE A 398 10.84 21.55 1.92
C ILE A 398 11.23 21.89 0.48
N THR A 399 12.53 21.99 0.21
CA THR A 399 13.04 22.20 -1.14
C THR A 399 13.18 20.89 -1.91
N ALA A 400 13.15 20.96 -3.25
CA ALA A 400 13.46 19.83 -4.13
C ALA A 400 14.86 19.25 -3.84
N LYS A 401 15.85 20.11 -3.56
CA LYS A 401 17.21 19.69 -3.19
C LYS A 401 17.21 18.87 -1.91
N PHE A 402 16.47 19.28 -0.88
CA PHE A 402 16.41 18.53 0.38
C PHE A 402 15.77 17.15 0.19
N ALA A 403 14.66 17.09 -0.54
CA ALA A 403 14.03 15.82 -0.90
C ALA A 403 14.98 14.93 -1.70
N ALA A 404 15.69 15.48 -2.68
CA ALA A 404 16.67 14.76 -3.48
C ALA A 404 17.84 14.24 -2.64
N CYS A 405 18.44 15.06 -1.77
CA CYS A 405 19.52 14.63 -0.87
C CYS A 405 19.08 13.47 0.03
N ALA A 406 17.86 13.53 0.57
CA ALA A 406 17.32 12.45 1.40
C ALA A 406 17.09 11.16 0.60
N LEU A 407 16.51 11.26 -0.61
CA LEU A 407 16.26 10.12 -1.49
C LEU A 407 17.56 9.52 -2.08
N MET A 408 18.61 10.32 -2.25
CA MET A 408 19.93 9.90 -2.72
C MET A 408 20.74 9.13 -1.67
N VAL A 409 20.37 9.22 -0.39
CA VAL A 409 20.85 8.30 0.64
C VAL A 409 20.23 6.93 0.37
N ASP A 410 21.09 6.00 -0.09
CA ASP A 410 20.71 4.62 -0.38
C ASP A 410 19.63 4.49 -1.47
N PHE A 411 19.72 5.31 -2.53
CA PHE A 411 18.74 5.39 -3.63
C PHE A 411 18.53 4.07 -4.39
N THR A 412 19.52 3.17 -4.35
CA THR A 412 19.48 1.81 -4.90
C THR A 412 18.56 0.86 -4.11
N ASN A 413 18.12 1.28 -2.92
CA ASN A 413 17.13 0.60 -2.08
C ASN A 413 15.93 1.51 -1.84
N PRO A 414 15.04 1.64 -2.84
CA PRO A 414 13.93 2.59 -2.79
C PRO A 414 12.91 2.28 -1.68
N VAL A 415 12.79 1.00 -1.29
CA VAL A 415 11.98 0.55 -0.16
C VAL A 415 12.85 -0.08 0.92
N PHE A 416 12.42 0.06 2.17
CA PHE A 416 13.03 -0.55 3.35
C PHE A 416 14.50 -0.20 3.58
N SER A 417 14.93 0.99 3.15
CA SER A 417 16.29 1.49 3.43
C SER A 417 16.46 1.80 4.93
N PRO A 418 17.29 1.04 5.67
CA PRO A 418 17.61 1.38 7.06
C PRO A 418 18.47 2.65 7.14
N ASP A 419 19.36 2.85 6.15
CA ASP A 419 20.25 4.00 6.05
C ASP A 419 19.45 5.30 5.95
N ARG A 420 18.46 5.35 5.04
CA ARG A 420 17.59 6.53 4.91
C ARG A 420 16.70 6.70 6.13
N ALA A 421 16.20 5.61 6.72
CA ALA A 421 15.37 5.66 7.92
C ALA A 421 16.11 6.19 9.14
N GLN A 422 17.43 5.99 9.25
CA GLN A 422 18.25 6.51 10.33
C GLN A 422 18.18 8.04 10.45
N LEU A 423 18.02 8.74 9.31
CA LEU A 423 17.90 10.20 9.27
C LEU A 423 16.65 10.73 10.00
N MET A 424 15.65 9.89 10.26
CA MET A 424 14.49 10.25 11.10
C MET A 424 14.89 10.72 12.51
N THR A 425 16.05 10.29 13.03
CA THR A 425 16.56 10.69 14.35
C THR A 425 16.76 12.21 14.47
N TYR A 426 16.96 12.90 13.35
CA TYR A 426 17.17 14.35 13.28
C TYR A 426 15.89 15.15 13.05
N VAL A 427 14.74 14.48 12.91
CA VAL A 427 13.46 15.15 12.67
C VAL A 427 12.84 15.60 14.00
N PRO A 428 12.42 16.88 14.13
CA PRO A 428 11.70 17.33 15.30
C PRO A 428 10.39 16.57 15.53
N THR A 429 10.12 16.17 16.77
CA THR A 429 8.87 15.51 17.19
C THR A 429 7.85 16.48 17.77
N THR A 430 8.19 17.77 17.81
CA THR A 430 7.34 18.84 18.33
C THR A 430 7.01 19.84 17.24
N ALA A 431 5.95 20.62 17.47
CA ALA A 431 5.52 21.65 16.53
C ALA A 431 6.68 22.60 16.18
N THR A 432 6.90 22.81 14.88
CA THR A 432 8.06 23.53 14.35
C THR A 432 7.60 24.53 13.30
N GLU A 433 8.18 25.73 13.28
CA GLU A 433 7.92 26.71 12.21
C GLU A 433 8.19 26.09 10.84
N THR A 434 7.23 26.19 9.93
CA THR A 434 7.29 25.54 8.62
C THR A 434 8.51 25.99 7.83
N ALA A 435 8.78 27.30 7.82
CA ALA A 435 9.93 27.89 7.12
C ALA A 435 11.29 27.44 7.68
N GLY A 436 11.37 27.04 8.96
CA GLY A 436 12.60 26.61 9.61
C GLY A 436 12.75 25.09 9.75
N LEU A 437 11.78 24.30 9.28
CA LEU A 437 11.79 22.85 9.44
C LEU A 437 13.01 22.22 8.77
N GLN A 438 13.18 22.49 7.48
CA GLN A 438 14.27 21.92 6.69
C GLN A 438 15.62 22.28 7.29
N ASP A 439 15.85 23.57 7.59
CA ASP A 439 17.13 24.06 8.07
C ASP A 439 17.52 23.41 9.40
N LYS A 440 16.56 23.19 10.30
CA LYS A 440 16.79 22.46 11.56
C LYS A 440 17.24 21.02 11.32
N ILE A 441 16.57 20.31 10.41
CA ILE A 441 16.91 18.92 10.09
C ILE A 441 18.29 18.85 9.44
N VAL A 442 18.53 19.68 8.42
CA VAL A 442 19.81 19.78 7.71
C VAL A 442 20.95 20.09 8.67
N GLN A 443 20.79 21.11 9.52
CA GLN A 443 21.80 21.50 10.49
C GLN A 443 22.15 20.32 11.41
N ALA A 444 21.14 19.64 11.96
CA ALA A 444 21.36 18.52 12.86
C ALA A 444 22.07 17.34 12.17
N ILE A 445 21.72 17.03 10.91
CA ILE A 445 22.41 15.99 10.12
C ILE A 445 23.87 16.38 9.83
N VAL A 446 24.11 17.62 9.38
CA VAL A 446 25.45 18.12 9.03
C VAL A 446 26.36 18.19 10.26
N GLU A 447 25.84 18.62 11.41
CA GLU A 447 26.59 18.63 12.67
C GLU A 447 26.98 17.21 13.10
N ALA A 448 26.07 16.24 13.00
CA ALA A 448 26.38 14.84 13.30
C ALA A 448 27.41 14.26 12.34
N ALA A 449 27.26 14.53 11.03
CA ALA A 449 28.15 14.07 9.97
C ALA A 449 29.62 14.45 10.19
N ALA A 450 29.90 15.56 10.89
CA ALA A 450 31.27 16.00 11.21
C ALA A 450 32.04 15.03 12.12
N SER A 451 31.32 14.17 12.86
CA SER A 451 31.90 13.19 13.80
C SER A 451 31.71 11.74 13.39
N LEU A 452 30.97 11.48 12.30
CA LEU A 452 30.62 10.15 11.83
C LEU A 452 31.50 9.72 10.64
N PRO A 453 31.63 8.41 10.37
CA PRO A 453 32.38 7.92 9.22
C PRO A 453 31.78 8.40 7.89
N PRO A 454 32.59 8.58 6.82
CA PRO A 454 32.09 8.98 5.49
C PRO A 454 31.03 8.06 4.89
N SER A 455 31.00 6.79 5.31
CA SER A 455 30.00 5.80 4.90
C SER A 455 28.66 5.92 5.64
N SER A 456 28.56 6.78 6.66
CA SER A 456 27.31 6.98 7.41
C SER A 456 26.24 7.63 6.53
N PRO A 457 24.94 7.37 6.78
CA PRO A 457 23.86 8.08 6.13
C PRO A 457 23.97 9.60 6.24
N GLU A 458 24.38 10.10 7.41
CA GLU A 458 24.55 11.51 7.70
C GLU A 458 25.64 12.16 6.85
N SER A 459 26.82 11.53 6.77
CA SER A 459 27.93 12.04 5.96
C SER A 459 27.60 12.03 4.47
N ARG A 460 26.86 11.02 3.98
CA ARG A 460 26.38 11.00 2.58
C ARG A 460 25.38 12.11 2.30
N PHE A 461 24.38 12.28 3.18
CA PHE A 461 23.43 13.39 3.07
C PHE A 461 24.15 14.75 3.09
N ALA A 462 25.09 14.96 4.02
CA ALA A 462 25.81 16.22 4.15
C ALA A 462 26.68 16.52 2.92
N ALA A 463 27.33 15.50 2.34
CA ALA A 463 28.10 15.64 1.11
C ALA A 463 27.21 16.04 -0.09
N ASP A 464 26.05 15.39 -0.21
CA ASP A 464 25.06 15.71 -1.24
C ASP A 464 24.47 17.12 -1.05
N TRP A 465 24.20 17.53 0.20
CA TRP A 465 23.67 18.85 0.53
C TRP A 465 24.66 19.98 0.26
N ALA A 466 25.96 19.72 0.44
CA ALA A 466 27.04 20.67 0.21
C ALA A 466 27.25 21.02 -1.28
N LEU A 467 26.64 20.28 -2.21
CA LEU A 467 26.66 20.61 -3.63
C LEU A 467 25.98 21.96 -3.88
N ALA A 468 26.49 22.75 -4.82
CA ALA A 468 25.88 24.01 -5.22
C ALA A 468 24.50 23.78 -5.86
N ASP A 469 23.60 24.75 -5.73
CA ASP A 469 22.21 24.65 -6.24
C ASP A 469 22.13 24.42 -7.76
N SER A 470 23.12 24.91 -8.51
CA SER A 470 23.25 24.69 -9.96
C SER A 470 23.92 23.36 -10.35
N ALA A 471 24.48 22.62 -9.38
CA ALA A 471 25.31 21.44 -9.63
C ALA A 471 24.66 20.12 -9.19
N TRP A 472 23.86 20.13 -8.11
CA TRP A 472 23.28 18.90 -7.55
C TRP A 472 22.43 18.08 -8.54
N PRO A 473 21.61 18.66 -9.45
CA PRO A 473 20.77 17.83 -10.32
C PRO A 473 21.60 16.94 -11.24
N ASN A 474 22.63 17.53 -11.87
CA ASN A 474 23.53 16.81 -12.76
C ASN A 474 24.43 15.84 -11.99
N ALA A 475 24.88 16.20 -10.78
CA ALA A 475 25.67 15.28 -9.96
C ALA A 475 24.89 14.02 -9.58
N PHE A 476 23.62 14.16 -9.19
CA PHE A 476 22.76 13.02 -8.88
C PHE A 476 22.39 12.22 -10.12
N ALA A 477 22.06 12.89 -11.22
CA ALA A 477 21.78 12.23 -12.50
C ALA A 477 22.97 11.37 -12.97
N ASN A 478 24.19 11.92 -12.92
CA ASN A 478 25.40 11.16 -13.28
C ASN A 478 25.62 9.93 -12.37
N ARG A 479 25.36 10.05 -11.06
CA ARG A 479 25.47 8.93 -10.12
C ARG A 479 24.43 7.84 -10.42
N ILE A 480 23.21 8.21 -10.79
CA ILE A 480 22.17 7.28 -11.22
C ILE A 480 22.55 6.63 -12.56
N ASP A 481 23.05 7.41 -13.53
CA ASP A 481 23.49 6.91 -14.83
C ASP A 481 24.62 5.87 -14.69
N ASP A 482 25.62 6.17 -13.87
CA ASP A 482 26.73 5.25 -13.56
C ASP A 482 26.21 3.96 -12.90
N TYR A 483 25.29 4.07 -11.95
CA TYR A 483 24.67 2.95 -11.29
C TYR A 483 23.88 2.06 -12.27
N LEU A 484 22.97 2.64 -13.06
CA LEU A 484 22.16 1.89 -14.03
C LEU A 484 23.02 1.25 -15.13
N GLY A 485 24.11 1.91 -15.54
CA GLY A 485 25.10 1.34 -16.45
C GLY A 485 25.81 0.12 -15.88
N ARG A 486 26.10 0.10 -14.58
CA ARG A 486 26.69 -1.08 -13.89
C ARG A 486 25.69 -2.20 -13.70
N VAL A 487 24.46 -1.88 -13.28
CA VAL A 487 23.37 -2.86 -13.18
C VAL A 487 23.11 -3.53 -14.53
N SER A 488 23.09 -2.75 -15.62
CA SER A 488 22.92 -3.28 -16.98
C SER A 488 24.01 -4.28 -17.38
N LYS A 489 25.25 -4.09 -16.92
CA LYS A 489 26.33 -5.08 -17.12
C LYS A 489 26.09 -6.33 -16.27
N LEU A 490 25.78 -6.15 -14.98
CA LEU A 490 25.59 -7.26 -14.04
C LEU A 490 24.38 -8.13 -14.40
N ILE A 491 23.25 -7.53 -14.78
CA ILE A 491 22.00 -8.25 -15.08
C ILE A 491 22.13 -9.16 -16.31
N SER A 492 23.03 -8.83 -17.25
CA SER A 492 23.31 -9.66 -18.42
C SER A 492 24.09 -10.94 -18.09
N MET A 493 24.67 -11.04 -16.89
CA MET A 493 25.32 -12.25 -16.39
C MET A 493 24.33 -13.07 -15.58
N SER A 494 24.32 -14.40 -15.79
CA SER A 494 23.42 -15.30 -15.05
C SER A 494 23.58 -15.16 -13.53
N SER A 495 24.81 -15.06 -13.01
CA SER A 495 25.06 -14.87 -11.58
C SER A 495 24.57 -13.51 -11.05
N GLY A 496 24.68 -12.45 -11.86
CA GLY A 496 24.18 -11.13 -11.48
C GLY A 496 22.65 -11.08 -11.46
N PHE A 497 21.98 -11.72 -12.43
CA PHE A 497 20.53 -11.88 -12.39
C PHE A 497 20.08 -12.71 -11.19
N ASP A 498 20.77 -13.80 -10.86
CA ASP A 498 20.48 -14.59 -9.65
C ASP A 498 20.55 -13.76 -8.37
N ASP A 499 21.52 -12.86 -8.26
CA ASP A 499 21.67 -11.96 -7.12
C ASP A 499 20.48 -10.98 -7.03
N TYR A 500 19.97 -10.51 -8.17
CA TYR A 500 18.76 -9.69 -8.22
C TYR A 500 17.49 -10.46 -7.88
N VAL A 501 17.39 -11.75 -8.23
CA VAL A 501 16.30 -12.62 -7.78
C VAL A 501 16.34 -12.79 -6.25
N ARG A 502 17.53 -12.99 -5.66
CA ARG A 502 17.67 -13.06 -4.20
C ARG A 502 17.30 -11.73 -3.52
N LEU A 503 17.68 -10.59 -4.10
CA LEU A 503 17.30 -9.28 -3.61
C LEU A 503 15.77 -9.06 -3.67
N ALA A 504 15.14 -9.42 -4.79
CA ALA A 504 13.70 -9.38 -4.95
C ALA A 504 13.01 -10.24 -3.87
N GLU A 505 13.46 -11.47 -3.64
CA GLU A 505 12.90 -12.32 -2.58
C GLU A 505 13.16 -11.74 -1.18
N SER A 506 14.33 -11.14 -0.92
CA SER A 506 14.58 -10.45 0.36
C SER A 506 13.54 -9.36 0.62
N ARG A 507 13.23 -8.53 -0.39
CA ARG A 507 12.24 -7.45 -0.29
C ARG A 507 10.82 -7.99 -0.18
N ARG A 508 10.47 -9.04 -0.94
CA ARG A 508 9.19 -9.76 -0.79
C ARG A 508 9.01 -10.30 0.62
N ARG A 509 10.06 -10.90 1.21
CA ARG A 509 10.04 -11.38 2.60
C ARG A 509 9.89 -10.23 3.61
N GLU A 510 10.27 -9.00 3.30
CA GLU A 510 10.01 -7.83 4.17
C GLU A 510 8.55 -7.38 4.05
N PHE A 511 8.03 -7.32 2.82
CA PHE A 511 6.61 -7.05 2.58
C PHE A 511 5.68 -8.10 3.21
N LYS A 512 6.04 -9.40 3.14
CA LYS A 512 5.26 -10.50 3.74
C LYS A 512 5.09 -10.36 5.26
N VAL A 513 5.95 -9.60 5.96
CA VAL A 513 5.81 -9.30 7.40
C VAL A 513 4.87 -8.11 7.64
N MET A 514 4.62 -7.29 6.63
CA MET A 514 3.64 -6.22 6.71
C MET A 514 2.23 -6.81 6.70
N ARG A 515 1.33 -6.24 7.49
CA ARG A 515 -0.10 -6.61 7.46
C ARG A 515 -0.78 -6.30 6.13
N LEU A 516 -0.11 -5.57 5.24
CA LEU A 516 -0.54 -5.35 3.87
C LEU A 516 -0.48 -6.63 3.01
N ASN A 517 0.24 -7.69 3.41
CA ASN A 517 0.22 -8.97 2.72
C ASN A 517 -0.99 -9.82 3.16
N GLU A 518 -2.13 -9.59 2.49
CA GLU A 518 -3.42 -10.20 2.85
C GLU A 518 -3.56 -11.66 2.43
N PHE A 519 -2.99 -12.03 1.27
CA PHE A 519 -3.24 -13.31 0.62
C PHE A 519 -1.96 -14.07 0.30
N GLU A 520 -2.03 -15.41 0.34
CA GLU A 520 -0.88 -16.27 0.08
C GLU A 520 -0.43 -16.23 -1.39
N LEU A 521 -1.36 -15.93 -2.31
CA LEU A 521 -1.13 -15.88 -3.76
C LEU A 521 -0.66 -14.52 -4.30
N THR A 522 -0.60 -13.47 -3.46
CA THR A 522 -0.15 -12.13 -3.88
C THR A 522 1.27 -12.12 -4.42
N LEU A 523 2.13 -13.00 -3.91
CA LEU A 523 3.55 -13.11 -4.27
C LEU A 523 3.93 -14.57 -4.49
N PRO A 524 4.93 -14.86 -5.33
CA PRO A 524 5.44 -16.22 -5.47
C PRO A 524 6.17 -16.66 -4.19
N THR A 525 6.33 -17.96 -4.04
CA THR A 525 7.26 -18.60 -3.11
C THR A 525 8.44 -19.18 -3.89
N THR A 526 9.56 -19.37 -3.19
CA THR A 526 10.82 -19.88 -3.74
C THR A 526 11.43 -20.88 -2.75
N ASN A 527 12.48 -21.59 -3.17
CA ASN A 527 13.32 -22.40 -2.28
C ASN A 527 14.38 -21.59 -1.50
N ILE A 528 14.39 -20.26 -1.61
CA ILE A 528 15.29 -19.42 -0.81
C ILE A 528 14.85 -19.49 0.66
N PRO A 529 15.74 -19.82 1.61
CA PRO A 529 15.36 -20.00 3.00
C PRO A 529 14.68 -18.78 3.60
N GLU A 530 13.65 -18.99 4.43
CA GLU A 530 12.93 -17.92 5.13
C GLU A 530 13.88 -17.07 6.00
N HIS A 531 14.89 -17.71 6.59
CA HIS A 531 15.93 -17.10 7.42
C HIS A 531 17.15 -16.61 6.63
N ALA A 532 17.10 -16.61 5.29
CA ALA A 532 18.19 -16.05 4.49
C ALA A 532 18.41 -14.56 4.85
N PRO A 533 19.67 -14.07 4.86
CA PRO A 533 19.97 -12.71 5.26
C PRO A 533 19.17 -11.70 4.43
N ARG A 534 18.82 -10.58 5.06
CA ARG A 534 18.27 -9.44 4.34
C ARG A 534 19.35 -8.88 3.42
N LEU A 535 18.98 -8.51 2.20
CA LEU A 535 19.90 -8.04 1.18
C LEU A 535 19.67 -6.57 0.85
N ARG A 536 20.72 -5.91 0.39
CA ARG A 536 20.69 -4.56 -0.19
C ARG A 536 21.48 -4.52 -1.49
N MET A 537 21.18 -3.53 -2.32
CA MET A 537 21.95 -3.20 -3.51
C MET A 537 22.90 -2.03 -3.21
N ASN A 538 24.16 -2.11 -3.64
CA ASN A 538 25.11 -1.00 -3.56
C ASN A 538 25.06 -0.12 -4.83
N ASP A 539 25.67 1.07 -4.77
CA ASP A 539 25.81 2.00 -5.91
C ASP A 539 26.54 1.40 -7.12
N ASP A 540 27.34 0.35 -6.93
CA ASP A 540 27.99 -0.36 -8.03
C ASP A 540 27.12 -1.46 -8.65
N GLY A 541 25.87 -1.57 -8.21
CA GLY A 541 24.88 -2.56 -8.66
C GLY A 541 25.05 -3.94 -8.03
N THR A 542 26.04 -4.15 -7.15
CA THR A 542 26.23 -5.45 -6.47
C THR A 542 25.22 -5.65 -5.34
N VAL A 543 24.85 -6.90 -5.08
CA VAL A 543 23.95 -7.29 -3.98
C VAL A 543 24.76 -7.88 -2.85
N VAL A 544 24.55 -7.36 -1.64
CA VAL A 544 25.25 -7.82 -0.42
C VAL A 544 24.27 -8.02 0.73
N PRO A 545 24.61 -8.85 1.74
CA PRO A 545 23.89 -8.87 3.01
C PRO A 545 23.83 -7.47 3.62
N ARG A 546 22.68 -7.14 4.23
CA ARG A 546 22.56 -5.97 5.09
C ARG A 546 23.37 -6.22 6.38
N PRO A 547 24.12 -5.22 6.86
CA PRO A 547 24.86 -5.31 8.10
C PRO A 547 23.95 -5.51 9.33
#